data_AF-A0A9D2IP53-F1
#
_entry.id   AF-A0A9D2IP53-F1
#
_cell.length_a   1.000
_cell.length_b   1.000
_cell.length_c   1.000
_cell.angle_alpha   90.00
_cell.angle_beta   90.00
_cell.angle_gamma   90.00
#
_symmetry.space_group_name_H-M   'P 1'
#
loop_
_entity.id
_entity.type
_entity.pdbx_description
1 polymer ?
#
loop_
_entity_poly.entity_id
_entity_poly.type
_entity_poly.pdbx_seq_one_letter_code
_entity_poly.pdbx_strand_id
1 'polypeptide(L)'
;MDTKLKKLRGIGILLIAAVILLPSIFTVLFYPAFYDEAEAINDTEESVTALSADSLLKLYKGSYVLYKEMRDLTDNKQYVPSELFFDEEMAETAGASYEDIKYIREGINSVIYSWDQDFGECRGQFDYAVFNSNGSQTLSNSDSNVSLSEFISNKTADIKNGKYALVLMLQFNAAGGLTVNEYGSGDESQNYDTDLYSIHADNRLASSAGINNEYVYSVKAPKNITIVYAIPSKSNLFSTVYISYPTAIKTEEYEFWTIGILALITVSAILLPFIKKLEIGEFKFSRMPAELAIIVIILIAAILSSGMTGVIERTCSGEYSEMAKGFIGGKFSAIIVN
;
A
#
# COMPACT_ATOMS: atom_id res chain seq x y z
N MET A 1 -50.88 -22.76 -40.01
CA MET A 1 -49.74 -23.18 -39.16
C MET A 1 -48.63 -22.16 -39.30
N ASP A 2 -48.20 -21.62 -38.17
CA ASP A 2 -47.41 -20.39 -38.03
C ASP A 2 -45.89 -20.64 -38.15
N THR A 3 -45.37 -20.63 -39.37
CA THR A 3 -43.96 -20.89 -39.69
C THR A 3 -43.06 -19.65 -39.60
N LYS A 4 -43.62 -18.45 -39.75
CA LYS A 4 -42.86 -17.19 -39.67
C LYS A 4 -42.54 -16.80 -38.22
N LEU A 5 -43.47 -17.01 -37.28
CA LEU A 5 -43.27 -16.68 -35.86
C LEU A 5 -42.21 -17.58 -35.19
N LYS A 6 -42.18 -18.88 -35.52
CA LYS A 6 -41.16 -19.82 -35.03
C LYS A 6 -39.74 -19.47 -35.51
N LYS A 7 -39.60 -18.99 -36.75
CA LYS A 7 -38.30 -18.60 -37.32
C LYS A 7 -37.76 -17.32 -36.66
N LEU A 8 -38.62 -16.34 -36.36
CA LEU A 8 -38.23 -15.12 -35.63
C LEU A 8 -37.87 -15.38 -34.16
N ARG A 9 -38.61 -16.27 -33.48
CA ARG A 9 -38.30 -16.67 -32.09
C ARG A 9 -36.95 -17.39 -31.98
N GLY A 10 -36.63 -18.22 -32.98
CA GLY A 10 -35.30 -18.84 -33.10
C GLY A 10 -34.18 -17.82 -33.27
N ILE A 11 -34.39 -16.77 -34.09
CA ILE A 11 -33.41 -15.69 -34.31
C ILE A 11 -33.18 -14.87 -33.02
N GLY A 12 -34.23 -14.57 -32.25
CA GLY A 12 -34.12 -13.83 -30.98
C GLY A 12 -33.32 -14.60 -29.90
N ILE A 13 -33.56 -15.91 -29.77
CA ILE A 13 -32.79 -16.76 -28.84
C ILE A 13 -31.34 -16.85 -29.28
N LEU A 14 -31.08 -16.95 -30.60
CA LEU A 14 -29.74 -17.02 -31.15
C LEU A 14 -28.96 -15.70 -30.92
N LEU A 15 -29.64 -14.55 -31.00
CA LEU A 15 -29.05 -13.25 -30.65
C LEU A 15 -28.70 -13.15 -29.16
N ILE A 16 -29.58 -13.58 -28.26
CA ILE A 16 -29.29 -13.57 -26.81
C ILE A 16 -28.12 -14.51 -26.50
N ALA A 17 -28.12 -15.71 -27.08
CA ALA A 17 -27.03 -16.67 -26.93
C ALA A 17 -25.71 -16.11 -27.49
N ALA A 18 -25.74 -15.42 -28.64
CA ALA A 18 -24.56 -14.78 -29.22
C ALA A 18 -24.02 -13.66 -28.33
N VAL A 19 -24.88 -12.85 -27.73
CA VAL A 19 -24.47 -11.77 -26.81
C VAL A 19 -23.78 -12.30 -25.55
N ILE A 20 -24.13 -13.50 -25.09
CA ILE A 20 -23.51 -14.12 -23.90
C ILE A 20 -22.25 -14.93 -24.28
N LEU A 21 -22.31 -15.67 -25.39
CA LEU A 21 -21.26 -16.59 -25.79
C LEU A 21 -20.09 -15.91 -26.50
N LEU A 22 -20.34 -14.87 -27.32
CA LEU A 22 -19.26 -14.19 -28.05
C LEU A 22 -18.24 -13.54 -27.11
N PRO A 23 -18.62 -12.80 -26.05
CA PRO A 23 -17.63 -12.26 -25.11
C PRO A 23 -16.83 -13.36 -24.42
N SER A 24 -17.50 -14.45 -24.00
CA SER A 24 -16.86 -15.58 -23.32
C SER A 24 -15.89 -16.37 -24.21
N ILE A 25 -16.23 -16.55 -25.49
CA ILE A 25 -15.35 -17.23 -26.45
C ILE A 25 -14.17 -16.31 -26.81
N PHE A 26 -14.43 -15.01 -26.94
CA PHE A 26 -13.41 -14.02 -27.28
C PHE A 26 -12.38 -13.88 -26.16
N THR A 27 -12.79 -13.82 -24.89
CA THR A 27 -11.84 -13.78 -23.76
C THR A 27 -10.92 -15.00 -23.74
N VAL A 28 -11.44 -16.19 -24.02
CA VAL A 28 -10.64 -17.43 -24.07
C VAL A 28 -9.68 -17.43 -25.27
N LEU A 29 -10.09 -16.93 -26.43
CA LEU A 29 -9.26 -16.91 -27.64
C LEU A 29 -8.12 -15.91 -27.57
N PHE A 30 -8.33 -14.77 -26.92
CA PHE A 30 -7.31 -13.72 -26.80
C PHE A 30 -6.47 -13.83 -25.52
N TYR A 31 -6.87 -14.69 -24.57
CA TYR A 31 -6.11 -14.98 -23.34
C TYR A 31 -4.62 -15.29 -23.60
N PRO A 32 -4.23 -16.12 -24.62
CA PRO A 32 -2.83 -16.40 -24.88
C PRO A 32 -2.02 -15.16 -25.27
N ALA A 33 -2.57 -14.28 -26.12
CA ALA A 33 -1.88 -13.06 -26.52
C ALA A 33 -1.64 -12.12 -25.32
N PHE A 34 -2.63 -12.01 -24.42
CA PHE A 34 -2.48 -11.23 -23.18
C PHE A 34 -1.50 -11.87 -22.19
N TYR A 35 -1.44 -13.21 -22.17
CA TYR A 35 -0.51 -13.95 -21.33
C TYR A 35 0.92 -13.79 -21.84
N ASP A 36 1.15 -13.95 -23.14
CA ASP A 36 2.47 -13.83 -23.77
C ASP A 36 3.04 -12.40 -23.64
N GLU A 37 2.19 -11.38 -23.77
CA GLU A 37 2.57 -9.97 -23.57
C GLU A 37 2.85 -9.65 -22.09
N ALA A 38 2.11 -10.27 -21.17
CA ALA A 38 2.39 -10.19 -19.74
C ALA A 38 3.71 -10.88 -19.36
N GLU A 39 3.97 -12.04 -19.94
CA GLU A 39 5.16 -12.86 -19.69
C GLU A 39 6.42 -12.20 -20.26
N ALA A 40 6.34 -11.61 -21.46
CA ALA A 40 7.45 -10.86 -22.07
C ALA A 40 7.90 -9.64 -21.26
N ILE A 41 6.99 -9.03 -20.49
CA ILE A 41 7.31 -7.93 -19.57
C ILE A 41 7.87 -8.46 -18.24
N ASN A 42 7.36 -9.60 -17.74
CA ASN A 42 7.92 -10.27 -16.55
C ASN A 42 9.36 -10.77 -16.78
N ASP A 43 9.71 -11.17 -18.01
CA ASP A 43 11.09 -11.54 -18.37
C ASP A 43 12.08 -10.36 -18.37
N THR A 44 11.60 -9.12 -18.21
CA THR A 44 12.42 -7.92 -18.00
C THR A 44 12.50 -7.47 -16.54
N GLU A 45 12.16 -8.34 -15.57
CA GLU A 45 12.24 -8.07 -14.13
C GLU A 45 13.61 -7.52 -13.70
N GLU A 46 13.68 -6.19 -13.57
CA GLU A 46 14.79 -5.50 -12.93
C GLU A 46 14.57 -5.61 -11.41
N SER A 47 15.25 -6.57 -10.78
CA SER A 47 15.20 -6.71 -9.33
C SER A 47 16.05 -5.62 -8.69
N VAL A 48 15.43 -4.73 -7.90
CA VAL A 48 16.17 -3.69 -7.17
C VAL A 48 16.38 -4.12 -5.74
N THR A 49 17.60 -3.92 -5.24
CA THR A 49 17.92 -4.12 -3.82
C THR A 49 17.53 -2.85 -3.07
N ALA A 50 16.45 -2.91 -2.28
CA ALA A 50 15.87 -1.78 -1.57
C ALA A 50 15.66 -2.11 -0.09
N LEU A 51 15.66 -1.09 0.79
CA LEU A 51 15.23 -1.27 2.17
C LEU A 51 13.81 -1.82 2.19
N SER A 52 13.60 -2.90 2.94
CA SER A 52 12.25 -3.39 3.20
C SER A 52 11.47 -2.39 4.06
N ALA A 53 10.14 -2.35 3.89
CA ALA A 53 9.25 -1.52 4.73
C ALA A 53 9.43 -1.82 6.24
N ASP A 54 9.65 -3.09 6.60
CA ASP A 54 9.96 -3.49 7.98
C ASP A 54 11.29 -2.89 8.47
N SER A 55 12.32 -2.90 7.63
CA SER A 55 13.62 -2.30 7.99
C SER A 55 13.51 -0.79 8.13
N LEU A 56 12.77 -0.12 7.23
CA LEU A 56 12.52 1.31 7.34
C LEU A 56 11.76 1.67 8.64
N LEU A 57 10.75 0.88 9.00
CA LEU A 57 10.03 1.01 10.25
C LEU A 57 10.94 0.79 11.47
N LYS A 58 11.84 -0.20 11.43
CA LYS A 58 12.84 -0.44 12.48
C LYS A 58 13.76 0.76 12.69
N LEU A 59 14.25 1.39 11.60
CA LEU A 59 15.06 2.59 11.69
C LEU A 59 14.27 3.78 12.27
N TYR A 60 13.01 3.96 11.85
CA TYR A 60 12.14 4.99 12.43
C TYR A 60 11.91 4.77 13.94
N LYS A 61 11.58 3.55 14.36
CA LYS A 61 11.45 3.20 15.79
C LYS A 61 12.75 3.45 16.56
N GLY A 62 13.88 3.04 15.98
CA GLY A 62 15.21 3.27 16.51
C GLY A 62 15.51 4.75 16.77
N SER A 63 14.89 5.67 16.02
CA SER A 63 15.07 7.11 16.22
C SER A 63 14.56 7.59 17.59
N TYR A 64 13.49 6.98 18.10
CA TYR A 64 12.97 7.30 19.44
C TYR A 64 13.87 6.72 20.54
N VAL A 65 14.38 5.51 20.33
CA VAL A 65 15.33 4.86 21.25
C VAL A 65 16.61 5.68 21.36
N LEU A 66 17.21 6.05 20.23
CA LEU A 66 18.42 6.88 20.18
C LEU A 66 18.20 8.29 20.74
N TYR A 67 17.00 8.87 20.55
CA TYR A 67 16.66 10.15 21.19
C TYR A 67 16.70 10.03 22.72
N LYS A 68 16.08 8.97 23.28
CA LYS A 68 16.11 8.71 24.71
C LYS A 68 17.54 8.48 25.20
N GLU A 69 18.31 7.61 24.55
CA GLU A 69 19.72 7.36 24.90
C GLU A 69 20.54 8.66 24.92
N MET A 70 20.36 9.52 23.91
CA MET A 70 21.03 10.82 23.83
C MET A 70 20.63 11.74 24.99
N ARG A 71 19.33 11.81 25.33
CA ARG A 71 18.85 12.61 26.48
C ARG A 71 19.41 12.08 27.79
N ASP A 72 19.45 10.76 27.94
CA ASP A 72 19.96 10.12 29.15
C ASP A 72 21.43 10.50 29.39
N LEU A 73 22.23 10.48 28.33
CA LEU A 73 23.65 10.86 28.35
C LEU A 73 23.85 12.37 28.56
N THR A 74 23.09 13.20 27.85
CA THR A 74 23.28 14.66 27.85
C THR A 74 22.90 15.28 29.19
N ASP A 75 21.81 14.80 29.80
CA ASP A 75 21.31 15.34 31.06
C ASP A 75 21.85 14.58 32.28
N ASN A 76 22.63 13.51 32.06
CA ASN A 76 23.10 12.59 33.10
C ASN A 76 21.95 12.09 34.00
N LYS A 77 20.82 11.73 33.36
CA LYS A 77 19.59 11.27 34.02
C LYS A 77 19.02 10.09 33.24
N GLN A 78 18.67 9.00 33.91
CA GLN A 78 17.93 7.93 33.25
C GLN A 78 16.44 8.29 33.17
N TYR A 79 15.99 8.71 31.99
CA TYR A 79 14.59 9.02 31.75
C TYR A 79 13.75 7.75 31.60
N VAL A 80 12.52 7.81 32.10
CA VAL A 80 11.44 6.91 31.71
C VAL A 80 10.83 7.44 30.40
N PRO A 81 10.50 6.60 29.40
CA PRO A 81 10.08 7.09 28.07
C PRO A 81 8.93 8.11 28.09
N SER A 82 7.91 7.91 28.92
CA SER A 82 6.80 8.85 29.09
C SER A 82 7.21 10.21 29.65
N GLU A 83 8.38 10.36 30.30
CA GLU A 83 8.88 11.69 30.67
C GLU A 83 9.35 12.51 29.45
N LEU A 84 9.67 11.85 28.33
CA LEU A 84 10.17 12.49 27.11
C LEU A 84 9.07 12.62 26.05
N PHE A 85 8.20 11.61 25.94
CA PHE A 85 7.27 11.47 24.82
C PHE A 85 5.80 11.70 25.17
N PHE A 86 5.47 12.06 26.41
CA PHE A 86 4.09 12.35 26.82
C PHE A 86 3.91 13.80 27.27
N ASP A 87 2.84 14.42 26.82
CA ASP A 87 2.34 15.72 27.25
C ASP A 87 1.11 15.54 28.15
N GLU A 88 1.34 15.49 29.46
CA GLU A 88 0.24 15.32 30.41
C GLU A 88 -0.74 16.51 30.38
N GLU A 89 -0.22 17.75 30.27
CA GLU A 89 -1.07 18.95 30.20
C GLU A 89 -1.97 18.94 28.96
N MET A 90 -1.46 18.49 27.81
CA MET A 90 -2.27 18.32 26.60
C MET A 90 -3.36 17.25 26.79
N ALA A 91 -3.02 16.13 27.43
CA ALA A 91 -3.97 15.06 27.69
C ALA A 91 -5.08 15.52 28.66
N GLU A 92 -4.72 16.20 29.75
CA GLU A 92 -5.66 16.79 30.70
C GLU A 92 -6.57 17.82 30.03
N THR A 93 -6.01 18.67 29.16
CA THR A 93 -6.77 19.65 28.38
C THR A 93 -7.76 18.98 27.43
N ALA A 94 -7.40 17.82 26.89
CA ALA A 94 -8.29 16.99 26.07
C ALA A 94 -9.39 16.28 26.87
N GLY A 95 -9.28 16.23 28.21
CA GLY A 95 -10.27 15.62 29.10
C GLY A 95 -9.82 14.29 29.73
N ALA A 96 -8.54 13.94 29.63
CA ALA A 96 -8.00 12.70 30.18
C ALA A 96 -8.22 12.60 31.70
N SER A 97 -8.76 11.47 32.15
CA SER A 97 -8.82 11.15 33.57
C SER A 97 -7.45 10.71 34.09
N TYR A 98 -7.31 10.63 35.42
CA TYR A 98 -6.10 10.08 36.05
C TYR A 98 -5.76 8.66 35.55
N GLU A 99 -6.77 7.81 35.33
CA GLU A 99 -6.56 6.46 34.82
C GLU A 99 -6.14 6.45 33.34
N ASP A 100 -6.67 7.38 32.53
CA ASP A 100 -6.25 7.55 31.13
C ASP A 100 -4.78 7.98 31.07
N ILE A 101 -4.38 8.96 31.88
CA ILE A 101 -2.99 9.43 31.97
C ILE A 101 -2.07 8.28 32.36
N LYS A 102 -2.45 7.50 33.36
CA LYS A 102 -1.68 6.33 33.80
C LYS A 102 -1.54 5.30 32.67
N TYR A 103 -2.64 4.98 31.99
CA TYR A 103 -2.64 4.04 30.87
C TYR A 103 -1.75 4.51 29.72
N ILE A 104 -1.83 5.80 29.35
CA ILE A 104 -0.98 6.39 28.30
C ILE A 104 0.50 6.30 28.68
N ARG A 105 0.85 6.64 29.92
CA ARG A 105 2.24 6.55 30.42
C ARG A 105 2.77 5.12 30.33
N GLU A 106 2.00 4.15 30.81
CA GLU A 106 2.37 2.73 30.77
C GLU A 106 2.50 2.22 29.32
N GLY A 107 1.58 2.61 28.43
CA GLY A 107 1.61 2.26 27.01
C GLY A 107 2.87 2.79 26.30
N ILE A 108 3.18 4.08 26.46
CA ILE A 108 4.39 4.69 25.88
C ILE A 108 5.65 3.99 26.40
N ASN A 109 5.73 3.75 27.71
CA ASN A 109 6.88 3.08 28.32
C ASN A 109 7.08 1.67 27.72
N SER A 110 6.01 0.87 27.71
CA SER A 110 6.03 -0.50 27.18
C SER A 110 6.49 -0.55 25.72
N VAL A 111 5.93 0.33 24.88
CA VAL A 111 6.25 0.38 23.45
C VAL A 111 7.71 0.77 23.22
N ILE A 112 8.21 1.82 23.89
CA ILE A 112 9.60 2.24 23.70
C ILE A 112 10.58 1.18 24.19
N TYR A 113 10.30 0.48 25.30
CA TYR A 113 11.14 -0.63 25.74
C TYR A 113 11.11 -1.81 24.76
N SER A 114 9.96 -2.11 24.16
CA SER A 114 9.88 -3.11 23.08
C SER A 114 10.67 -2.68 21.85
N TRP A 115 10.58 -1.40 21.45
CA TRP A 115 11.34 -0.87 20.32
C TRP A 115 12.85 -0.88 20.56
N ASP A 116 13.29 -0.65 21.80
CA ASP A 116 14.70 -0.76 22.19
C ASP A 116 15.21 -2.19 22.00
N GLN A 117 14.42 -3.20 22.40
CA GLN A 117 14.72 -4.60 22.15
C GLN A 117 14.82 -4.91 20.64
N ASP A 118 13.79 -4.56 19.87
CA ASP A 118 13.75 -4.76 18.41
C ASP A 118 14.94 -4.07 17.71
N PHE A 119 15.24 -2.84 18.11
CA PHE A 119 16.36 -2.08 17.56
C PHE A 119 17.71 -2.69 17.93
N GLY A 120 17.81 -3.23 19.16
CA GLY A 120 18.98 -3.97 19.64
C GLY A 120 19.39 -5.14 18.74
N GLU A 121 18.43 -5.82 18.11
CA GLU A 121 18.68 -6.95 17.20
C GLU A 121 19.31 -6.53 15.86
N CYS A 122 19.09 -5.28 15.43
CA CYS A 122 19.55 -4.80 14.13
C CYS A 122 20.62 -3.70 14.18
N ARG A 123 20.84 -3.04 15.33
CA ARG A 123 21.78 -1.90 15.47
C ARG A 123 23.26 -2.21 15.16
N GLY A 124 23.62 -3.49 15.01
CA GLY A 124 24.95 -3.93 14.55
C GLY A 124 25.08 -4.09 13.04
N GLN A 125 24.00 -3.90 12.27
CA GLN A 125 23.97 -4.11 10.81
C GLN A 125 24.18 -2.82 10.00
N PHE A 126 24.34 -1.68 10.68
CA PHE A 126 24.52 -0.35 10.10
C PHE A 126 25.24 0.56 11.10
N ASP A 127 25.84 1.64 10.59
CA ASP A 127 26.39 2.68 11.43
C ASP A 127 25.32 3.76 11.66
N TYR A 128 25.30 4.37 12.84
CA TYR A 128 24.44 5.50 13.14
C TYR A 128 25.18 6.57 13.94
N ALA A 129 24.72 7.80 13.78
CA ALA A 129 25.17 8.94 14.57
C ALA A 129 24.00 9.89 14.86
N VAL A 130 24.06 10.51 16.03
CA VAL A 130 23.03 11.42 16.53
C VAL A 130 23.66 12.78 16.76
N PHE A 131 23.01 13.82 16.26
CA PHE A 131 23.46 15.20 16.32
C PHE A 131 22.41 16.04 17.03
N ASN A 132 22.85 16.86 17.98
CA ASN A 132 21.97 17.82 18.63
C ASN A 132 21.63 19.00 17.70
N SER A 133 20.79 19.92 18.18
CA SER A 133 20.38 21.13 17.44
C SER A 133 21.53 22.01 16.95
N ASN A 134 22.71 21.91 17.57
CA ASN A 134 23.88 22.72 17.23
C ASN A 134 24.77 22.01 16.19
N GLY A 135 24.35 20.83 15.70
CA GLY A 135 25.12 20.02 14.75
C GLY A 135 26.29 19.27 15.40
N SER A 136 26.38 19.23 16.73
CA SER A 136 27.41 18.45 17.42
C SER A 136 26.95 17.01 17.59
N GLN A 137 27.82 16.06 17.24
CA GLN A 137 27.56 14.64 17.45
C GLN A 137 27.56 14.31 18.95
N THR A 138 26.50 13.64 19.42
CA THR A 138 26.30 13.28 20.82
C THR A 138 26.36 11.77 21.07
N LEU A 139 26.03 10.96 20.06
CA LEU A 139 25.99 9.50 20.15
C LEU A 139 26.38 8.89 18.79
N SER A 140 27.09 7.76 18.78
CA SER A 140 27.45 6.99 17.59
C SER A 140 27.82 5.56 17.97
N ASN A 141 27.59 4.58 17.08
CA ASN A 141 28.15 3.23 17.20
C ASN A 141 29.39 3.00 16.32
N SER A 142 29.73 3.91 15.41
CA SER A 142 30.90 3.72 14.56
C SER A 142 32.18 3.91 15.37
N ASP A 143 33.06 2.90 15.35
CA ASP A 143 34.42 2.96 15.93
C ASP A 143 35.24 4.15 15.39
N SER A 144 34.83 4.68 14.24
CA SER A 144 35.33 5.91 13.64
C SER A 144 34.31 7.04 13.79
N ASN A 145 34.19 7.62 15.00
CA ASN A 145 33.40 8.85 15.27
C ASN A 145 33.57 9.95 14.19
N VAL A 146 34.66 9.88 13.43
CA VAL A 146 35.07 10.73 12.31
C VAL A 146 34.26 10.50 11.02
N SER A 147 33.83 9.28 10.66
CA SER A 147 33.27 9.04 9.31
C SER A 147 31.85 9.60 9.10
N LEU A 148 30.95 9.47 10.07
CA LEU A 148 29.56 9.97 9.95
C LEU A 148 29.44 11.47 10.18
N SER A 149 30.24 12.03 11.09
CA SER A 149 30.32 13.48 11.32
C SER A 149 30.94 14.21 10.12
N GLU A 150 31.96 13.62 9.49
CA GLU A 150 32.52 14.10 8.22
C GLU A 150 31.54 13.90 7.06
N PHE A 151 30.74 12.83 7.03
CA PHE A 151 29.73 12.60 5.98
C PHE A 151 28.69 13.73 5.90
N ILE A 152 28.20 14.22 7.05
CA ILE A 152 27.28 15.37 7.08
C ILE A 152 27.94 16.63 6.51
N SER A 153 29.25 16.79 6.74
CA SER A 153 30.00 17.98 6.33
C SER A 153 30.48 17.92 4.88
N ASN A 154 30.84 16.73 4.38
CA ASN A 154 31.33 16.44 3.03
C ASN A 154 30.48 15.32 2.43
N LYS A 155 29.35 15.72 1.84
CA LYS A 155 28.45 14.81 1.13
C LYS A 155 29.24 13.94 0.15
N THR A 156 29.11 12.61 0.25
CA THR A 156 29.35 11.58 -0.79
C THR A 156 30.70 10.84 -0.91
N ALA A 157 31.74 11.07 -0.11
CA ALA A 157 32.99 10.30 -0.29
C ALA A 157 32.85 8.79 0.02
N ASP A 158 32.20 8.44 1.13
CA ASP A 158 32.05 7.04 1.56
C ASP A 158 31.03 6.23 0.74
N ILE A 159 30.01 6.90 0.19
CA ILE A 159 29.09 6.30 -0.78
C ILE A 159 29.82 6.03 -2.10
N LYS A 160 30.62 7.01 -2.58
CA LYS A 160 31.44 6.86 -3.81
C LYS A 160 32.46 5.73 -3.69
N ASN A 161 33.00 5.51 -2.50
CA ASN A 161 33.94 4.43 -2.22
C ASN A 161 33.26 3.07 -1.97
N GLY A 162 31.92 3.00 -2.05
CA GLY A 162 31.15 1.76 -1.91
C GLY A 162 31.09 1.21 -0.48
N LYS A 163 31.39 2.01 0.55
CA LYS A 163 31.30 1.60 1.96
C LYS A 163 29.83 1.48 2.40
N TYR A 164 29.01 2.44 2.01
CA TYR A 164 27.58 2.47 2.27
C TYR A 164 26.80 2.46 0.97
N ALA A 165 25.73 1.66 0.90
CA ALA A 165 24.78 1.70 -0.21
C ALA A 165 23.78 2.85 -0.08
N LEU A 166 23.40 3.16 1.16
CA LEU A 166 22.39 4.15 1.50
C LEU A 166 22.75 4.86 2.80
N VAL A 167 22.54 6.18 2.83
CA VAL A 167 22.53 6.97 4.05
C VAL A 167 21.21 7.69 4.18
N LEU A 168 20.50 7.45 5.28
CA LEU A 168 19.24 8.11 5.63
C LEU A 168 19.49 9.10 6.77
N MET A 169 19.02 10.33 6.59
CA MET A 169 19.10 11.39 7.58
C MET A 169 17.69 11.85 7.95
N LEU A 170 17.31 11.61 9.21
CA LEU A 170 16.03 11.99 9.80
C LEU A 170 16.27 13.20 10.70
N GLN A 171 15.69 14.34 10.34
CA GLN A 171 15.81 15.59 11.09
C GLN A 171 14.47 15.92 11.75
N PHE A 172 14.48 16.04 13.08
CA PHE A 172 13.32 16.45 13.85
C PHE A 172 13.49 17.90 14.31
N ASN A 173 12.57 18.76 13.88
CA ASN A 173 12.60 20.18 14.23
C ASN A 173 12.12 20.43 15.68
N ALA A 174 12.03 21.71 16.07
CA ALA A 174 11.60 22.11 17.42
C ALA A 174 10.14 21.73 17.76
N ALA A 175 9.28 21.61 16.74
CA ALA A 175 7.91 21.15 16.91
C ALA A 175 7.81 19.61 16.93
N GLY A 176 8.87 18.90 16.53
CA GLY A 176 8.90 17.45 16.35
C GLY A 176 8.53 16.98 14.96
N GLY A 177 8.39 17.90 14.00
CA GLY A 177 8.16 17.56 12.60
C GLY A 177 9.41 16.97 11.94
N LEU A 178 9.20 15.95 11.11
CA LEU A 178 10.24 15.21 10.42
C LEU A 178 10.60 15.83 9.06
N THR A 179 11.89 15.84 8.74
CA THR A 179 12.43 16.05 7.39
C THR A 179 13.41 14.92 7.09
N VAL A 180 13.22 14.25 5.95
CA VAL A 180 14.04 13.12 5.52
C VAL A 180 14.93 13.55 4.38
N ASN A 181 16.21 13.18 4.44
CA ASN A 181 17.12 13.27 3.30
C ASN A 181 17.80 11.92 3.11
N GLU A 182 17.89 11.47 1.87
CA GLU A 182 18.52 10.21 1.50
C GLU A 182 19.70 10.44 0.56
N TYR A 183 20.70 9.59 0.67
CA TYR A 183 21.86 9.57 -0.19
C TYR A 183 22.18 8.13 -0.56
N GLY A 184 21.89 7.75 -1.80
CA GLY A 184 22.12 6.41 -2.34
C GLY A 184 23.20 6.38 -3.43
N SER A 185 23.63 5.18 -3.79
CA SER A 185 24.55 4.92 -4.92
C SER A 185 23.83 4.61 -6.25
N GLY A 186 22.50 4.45 -6.25
CA GLY A 186 21.69 4.18 -7.44
C GLY A 186 20.99 5.44 -7.98
N ASP A 187 20.72 5.46 -9.29
CA ASP A 187 20.03 6.54 -10.00
C ASP A 187 18.51 6.61 -9.71
N GLU A 188 17.95 5.58 -9.06
CA GLU A 188 16.55 5.54 -8.66
C GLU A 188 16.39 5.86 -7.18
N SER A 189 15.87 7.06 -6.89
CA SER A 189 15.36 7.40 -5.56
C SER A 189 14.20 6.46 -5.25
N GLN A 190 14.46 5.54 -4.33
CA GLN A 190 13.42 4.77 -3.67
C GLN A 190 12.77 5.76 -2.71
N ASN A 191 11.49 6.11 -2.87
CA ASN A 191 10.79 7.18 -2.14
C ASN A 191 10.66 6.92 -0.61
N TYR A 192 11.77 6.70 0.10
CA TYR A 192 11.80 6.38 1.53
C TYR A 192 11.31 7.55 2.38
N ASP A 193 11.45 8.77 1.87
CA ASP A 193 10.92 9.98 2.49
C ASP A 193 9.39 9.91 2.64
N THR A 194 8.68 9.49 1.61
CA THR A 194 7.22 9.38 1.58
C THR A 194 6.73 8.35 2.59
N ASP A 195 7.37 7.18 2.64
CA ASP A 195 7.03 6.14 3.62
C ASP A 195 7.29 6.61 5.06
N LEU A 196 8.43 7.25 5.31
CA LEU A 196 8.77 7.79 6.62
C LEU A 196 7.83 8.94 7.03
N TYR A 197 7.40 9.79 6.09
CA TYR A 197 6.39 10.82 6.36
C TYR A 197 5.05 10.20 6.70
N SER A 198 4.64 9.12 6.03
CA SER A 198 3.41 8.38 6.37
C SER A 198 3.49 7.79 7.78
N ILE A 199 4.59 7.09 8.10
CA ILE A 199 4.81 6.51 9.44
C ILE A 199 4.80 7.61 10.51
N HIS A 200 5.38 8.78 10.22
CA HIS A 200 5.41 9.90 11.14
C HIS A 200 4.02 10.55 11.33
N ALA A 201 3.28 10.76 10.23
CA ALA A 201 1.94 11.34 10.25
C ALA A 201 0.94 10.48 11.02
N ASP A 202 1.08 9.15 10.96
CA ASP A 202 0.26 8.19 11.72
C ASP A 202 0.52 8.22 13.24
N ASN A 203 1.49 9.01 13.71
CA ASN A 203 2.01 9.00 15.07
C ASN A 203 2.25 7.56 15.55
N ARG A 204 3.25 6.90 14.94
CA ARG A 204 3.49 5.46 15.14
C ARG A 204 3.62 5.04 16.61
N LEU A 205 4.12 5.93 17.47
CA LEU A 205 4.21 5.69 18.91
C LEU A 205 2.82 5.62 19.56
N ALA A 206 1.94 6.59 19.26
CA ALA A 206 0.59 6.61 19.80
C ALA A 206 -0.23 5.39 19.36
N SER A 207 -0.17 5.06 18.07
CA SER A 207 -0.87 3.90 17.52
C SER A 207 -0.36 2.58 18.08
N SER A 208 0.96 2.41 18.22
CA SER A 208 1.53 1.20 18.84
C SER A 208 1.21 1.08 20.33
N ALA A 209 1.02 2.20 21.03
CA ALA A 209 0.66 2.23 22.45
C ALA A 209 -0.86 2.06 22.70
N GLY A 210 -1.67 1.90 21.65
CA GLY A 210 -3.13 1.76 21.78
C GLY A 210 -3.80 3.02 22.32
N ILE A 211 -3.22 4.20 22.08
CA ILE A 211 -3.72 5.46 22.61
C ILE A 211 -4.93 5.91 21.79
N ASN A 212 -6.01 6.26 22.49
CA ASN A 212 -7.24 6.75 21.88
C ASN A 212 -7.00 8.02 21.06
N ASN A 213 -7.74 8.16 19.96
CA ASN A 213 -7.60 9.29 19.02
C ASN A 213 -7.68 10.68 19.69
N GLU A 214 -8.46 10.84 20.76
CA GLU A 214 -8.57 12.14 21.44
C GLU A 214 -7.25 12.57 22.13
N TYR A 215 -6.41 11.60 22.52
CA TYR A 215 -5.16 11.85 23.23
C TYR A 215 -3.93 11.75 22.33
N VAL A 216 -4.06 11.46 21.04
CA VAL A 216 -2.91 11.24 20.14
C VAL A 216 -1.95 12.45 20.11
N TYR A 217 -2.48 13.67 20.19
CA TYR A 217 -1.67 14.90 20.22
C TYR A 217 -0.87 15.10 21.52
N SER A 218 -1.17 14.33 22.57
CA SER A 218 -0.36 14.28 23.79
C SER A 218 0.93 13.46 23.61
N VAL A 219 1.06 12.70 22.52
CA VAL A 219 2.24 11.87 22.26
C VAL A 219 3.22 12.62 21.36
N LYS A 220 4.41 12.90 21.89
CA LYS A 220 5.44 13.73 21.24
C LYS A 220 6.42 12.87 20.44
N ALA A 221 6.83 13.40 19.29
CA ALA A 221 8.00 12.92 18.55
C ALA A 221 9.31 13.46 19.18
N PRO A 222 10.48 12.90 18.81
CA PRO A 222 11.78 13.51 19.06
C PRO A 222 11.80 14.97 18.59
N LYS A 223 12.65 15.81 19.21
CA LYS A 223 12.75 17.24 18.88
C LYS A 223 14.19 17.68 18.84
N ASN A 224 14.48 18.66 17.98
CA ASN A 224 15.78 19.34 17.93
C ASN A 224 16.97 18.38 17.78
N ILE A 225 16.82 17.38 16.91
CA ILE A 225 17.80 16.31 16.73
C ILE A 225 17.88 15.90 15.27
N THR A 226 19.07 15.49 14.85
CA THR A 226 19.30 14.83 13.56
C THR A 226 19.88 13.44 13.82
N ILE A 227 19.30 12.43 13.19
CA ILE A 227 19.75 11.04 13.29
C ILE A 227 20.14 10.58 11.90
N VAL A 228 21.34 10.03 11.78
CA VAL A 228 21.89 9.51 10.54
C VAL A 228 22.05 8.01 10.67
N TYR A 229 21.54 7.27 9.69
CA TYR A 229 21.74 5.84 9.50
C TYR A 229 22.52 5.62 8.21
N ALA A 230 23.70 5.02 8.30
CA ALA A 230 24.52 4.65 7.16
C ALA A 230 24.57 3.12 7.01
N ILE A 231 24.00 2.64 5.92
CA ILE A 231 23.69 1.23 5.72
C ILE A 231 24.68 0.64 4.71
N PRO A 232 25.53 -0.32 5.13
CA PRO A 232 26.46 -1.00 4.24
C PRO A 232 25.75 -1.78 3.13
N SER A 233 26.34 -1.88 1.94
CA SER A 233 25.74 -2.57 0.79
C SER A 233 25.45 -4.06 1.02
N LYS A 234 26.09 -4.67 2.03
CA LYS A 234 25.89 -6.08 2.42
C LYS A 234 24.95 -6.26 3.62
N SER A 235 24.28 -5.19 4.07
CA SER A 235 23.37 -5.25 5.21
C SER A 235 22.15 -6.10 4.87
N ASN A 236 21.69 -6.91 5.83
CA ASN A 236 20.48 -7.73 5.69
C ASN A 236 19.19 -6.90 5.80
N LEU A 237 19.30 -5.60 6.02
CA LEU A 237 18.16 -4.66 5.97
C LEU A 237 17.61 -4.49 4.55
N PHE A 238 18.46 -4.73 3.55
CA PHE A 238 18.03 -4.73 2.17
C PHE A 238 17.32 -6.04 1.82
N SER A 239 16.21 -5.92 1.11
CA SER A 239 15.49 -7.02 0.48
C SER A 239 15.51 -6.85 -1.03
N THR A 240 15.55 -7.96 -1.75
CA THR A 240 15.26 -7.97 -3.18
C THR A 240 13.79 -7.62 -3.35
N VAL A 241 13.52 -6.43 -3.90
CA VAL A 241 12.18 -6.02 -4.29
C VAL A 241 12.07 -6.29 -5.78
N TYR A 242 11.15 -7.18 -6.14
CA TYR A 242 10.74 -7.33 -7.52
C TYR A 242 9.84 -6.14 -7.84
N ILE A 243 10.26 -5.27 -8.77
CA ILE A 243 9.39 -4.20 -9.26
C ILE A 243 8.26 -4.90 -9.99
N SER A 244 7.13 -5.03 -9.30
CA SER A 244 5.92 -5.51 -9.92
C SER A 244 5.42 -4.40 -10.86
N TYR A 245 5.76 -4.51 -12.14
CA TYR A 245 5.18 -3.71 -13.22
C TYR A 245 3.73 -4.09 -13.66
N PRO A 246 2.93 -5.02 -13.07
CA PRO A 246 1.78 -5.55 -13.77
C PRO A 246 0.45 -4.88 -13.39
N THR A 247 0.39 -3.56 -13.15
CA THR A 247 -0.91 -2.90 -12.87
C THR A 247 -1.21 -1.67 -13.72
N ALA A 248 -0.22 -0.93 -14.23
CA ALA A 248 -0.49 0.31 -14.98
C ALA A 248 -0.69 0.11 -16.49
N ILE A 249 -0.11 -0.93 -17.10
CA ILE A 249 -0.11 -1.08 -18.57
C ILE A 249 -1.32 -1.91 -19.08
N LYS A 250 -2.11 -2.54 -18.19
CA LYS A 250 -3.16 -3.49 -18.61
C LYS A 250 -4.59 -2.95 -18.65
N THR A 251 -4.84 -1.70 -18.25
CA THR A 251 -6.21 -1.16 -18.20
C THR A 251 -6.63 -0.46 -19.48
N GLU A 252 -5.77 0.29 -20.16
CA GLU A 252 -6.21 1.18 -21.26
C GLU A 252 -6.68 0.42 -22.51
N GLU A 253 -5.93 -0.57 -22.99
CA GLU A 253 -6.34 -1.33 -24.19
C GLU A 253 -7.55 -2.23 -23.91
N TYR A 254 -7.59 -2.87 -22.74
CA TYR A 254 -8.69 -3.73 -22.31
C TYR A 254 -9.98 -2.93 -22.04
N GLU A 255 -9.88 -1.72 -21.47
CA GLU A 255 -11.01 -0.79 -21.34
C GLU A 255 -11.55 -0.40 -22.72
N PHE A 256 -10.68 -0.12 -23.69
CA PHE A 256 -11.11 0.22 -25.05
C PHE A 256 -11.90 -0.92 -25.71
N TRP A 257 -11.47 -2.17 -25.54
CA TRP A 257 -12.14 -3.34 -26.11
C TRP A 257 -13.44 -3.72 -25.38
N THR A 258 -13.46 -3.64 -24.06
CA THR A 258 -14.67 -3.88 -23.26
C THR A 258 -15.74 -2.82 -23.52
N ILE A 259 -15.36 -1.55 -23.65
CA ILE A 259 -16.23 -0.46 -24.11
C ILE A 259 -16.75 -0.75 -25.52
N GLY A 260 -15.92 -1.28 -26.42
CA GLY A 260 -16.33 -1.70 -27.77
C GLY A 260 -17.40 -2.80 -27.77
N ILE A 261 -17.25 -3.83 -26.92
CA ILE A 261 -18.25 -4.91 -26.78
C ILE A 261 -19.54 -4.39 -26.15
N LEU A 262 -19.44 -3.55 -25.12
CA LEU A 262 -20.60 -2.91 -24.48
C LEU A 262 -21.34 -2.02 -25.48
N ALA A 263 -20.64 -1.25 -26.31
CA ALA A 263 -21.24 -0.44 -27.37
C ALA A 263 -22.01 -1.31 -28.39
N LEU A 264 -21.47 -2.47 -28.77
CA LEU A 264 -22.16 -3.44 -29.64
C LEU A 264 -23.42 -4.01 -29.00
N ILE A 265 -23.38 -4.32 -27.70
CA ILE A 265 -24.55 -4.78 -26.93
C ILE A 265 -25.59 -3.66 -26.83
N THR A 266 -25.17 -2.41 -26.58
CA THR A 266 -26.05 -1.24 -26.53
C THR A 266 -26.72 -0.98 -27.88
N VAL A 267 -25.97 -1.00 -28.97
CA VAL A 267 -26.53 -0.86 -30.34
C VAL A 267 -27.52 -1.98 -30.63
N SER A 268 -27.23 -3.22 -30.24
CA SER A 268 -28.13 -4.37 -30.42
C SER A 268 -29.41 -4.23 -29.59
N ALA A 269 -29.31 -3.76 -28.34
CA ALA A 269 -30.44 -3.51 -27.46
C ALA A 269 -31.31 -2.35 -27.94
N ILE A 270 -30.72 -1.29 -28.51
CA ILE A 270 -31.43 -0.15 -29.11
C ILE A 270 -32.13 -0.58 -30.40
N LEU A 271 -31.52 -1.43 -31.23
CA LEU A 271 -32.10 -1.90 -32.49
C LEU A 271 -33.24 -2.92 -32.27
N LEU A 272 -33.19 -3.72 -31.21
CA LEU A 272 -34.19 -4.75 -30.87
C LEU A 272 -35.66 -4.25 -30.91
N PRO A 273 -36.02 -3.11 -30.28
CA PRO A 273 -37.40 -2.59 -30.31
C PRO A 273 -37.85 -2.05 -31.68
N PHE A 274 -36.93 -1.72 -32.60
CA PHE A 274 -37.28 -1.29 -33.96
C PHE A 274 -37.55 -2.47 -34.91
N ILE A 275 -37.20 -3.70 -34.51
CA ILE A 275 -37.56 -4.93 -35.23
C ILE A 275 -39.00 -5.31 -34.83
N LYS A 276 -39.97 -4.70 -35.51
CA LYS A 276 -41.42 -4.66 -35.22
C LYS A 276 -42.19 -5.99 -34.98
N LYS A 277 -41.57 -7.18 -34.86
CA LYS A 277 -42.28 -8.47 -34.68
C LYS A 277 -41.51 -9.53 -33.87
N LEU A 278 -40.83 -9.18 -32.79
CA LEU A 278 -40.39 -10.18 -31.80
C LEU A 278 -41.52 -10.44 -30.79
N GLU A 279 -42.59 -11.10 -31.24
CA GLU A 279 -43.64 -11.65 -30.35
C GLU A 279 -43.06 -12.87 -29.60
N ILE A 280 -42.26 -12.59 -28.58
CA ILE A 280 -41.86 -13.57 -27.57
C ILE A 280 -43.08 -13.72 -26.67
N GLY A 281 -43.78 -14.86 -26.80
CA GLY A 281 -45.15 -15.09 -26.33
C GLY A 281 -45.47 -14.66 -24.89
N GLU A 282 -46.73 -14.28 -24.67
CA GLU A 282 -47.45 -13.82 -23.45
C GLU A 282 -46.77 -12.86 -22.47
N PHE A 283 -45.46 -12.68 -22.53
CA PHE A 283 -44.75 -11.67 -21.77
C PHE A 283 -44.65 -10.40 -22.61
N LYS A 284 -45.47 -9.41 -22.25
CA LYS A 284 -45.41 -8.04 -22.78
C LYS A 284 -44.09 -7.35 -22.36
N PHE A 285 -42.96 -7.75 -22.93
CA PHE A 285 -41.71 -6.99 -22.87
C PHE A 285 -41.75 -5.72 -23.76
N SER A 286 -42.82 -5.55 -24.55
CA SER A 286 -43.00 -4.51 -25.56
C SER A 286 -43.08 -3.06 -25.02
N ARG A 287 -42.89 -2.82 -23.72
CA ARG A 287 -42.86 -1.46 -23.14
C ARG A 287 -41.83 -1.31 -22.04
N MET A 288 -40.69 -1.99 -22.14
CA MET A 288 -39.58 -1.63 -21.25
C MET A 288 -39.09 -0.23 -21.68
N PRO A 289 -39.20 0.80 -20.83
CA PRO A 289 -38.67 2.11 -21.11
C PRO A 289 -37.16 1.97 -21.36
N ALA A 290 -36.63 2.67 -22.38
CA ALA A 290 -35.23 2.56 -22.77
C ALA A 290 -34.28 2.84 -21.59
N GLU A 291 -34.74 3.64 -20.63
CA GLU A 291 -34.07 3.97 -19.39
C GLU A 291 -33.75 2.74 -18.54
N LEU A 292 -34.66 1.77 -18.42
CA LEU A 292 -34.42 0.55 -17.64
C LEU A 292 -33.42 -0.39 -18.34
N ALA A 293 -33.38 -0.39 -19.67
CA ALA A 293 -32.37 -1.15 -20.42
C ALA A 293 -30.97 -0.55 -20.21
N ILE A 294 -30.88 0.79 -20.23
CA ILE A 294 -29.63 1.52 -19.97
C ILE A 294 -29.14 1.24 -18.54
N ILE A 295 -30.03 1.26 -17.54
CA ILE A 295 -29.66 0.97 -16.14
C ILE A 295 -29.12 -0.45 -15.98
N VAL A 296 -29.76 -1.45 -16.61
CA VAL A 296 -29.29 -2.85 -16.58
C VAL A 296 -27.93 -2.98 -17.29
N ILE A 297 -27.72 -2.28 -18.41
CA ILE A 297 -26.43 -2.25 -19.12
C ILE A 297 -25.34 -1.63 -18.24
N ILE A 298 -25.63 -0.52 -17.55
CA ILE A 298 -24.68 0.14 -16.63
C ILE A 298 -24.34 -0.79 -15.46
N LEU A 299 -25.33 -1.47 -14.89
CA LEU A 299 -25.10 -2.45 -13.81
C LEU A 299 -24.24 -3.64 -14.27
N ILE A 300 -24.50 -4.17 -15.47
CA ILE A 300 -23.70 -5.26 -16.04
C ILE A 300 -22.28 -4.78 -16.36
N ALA A 301 -22.12 -3.58 -16.93
CA ALA A 301 -20.82 -2.97 -17.20
C ALA A 301 -20.02 -2.74 -15.90
N ALA A 302 -20.68 -2.25 -14.85
CA ALA A 302 -20.07 -2.06 -13.54
C ALA A 302 -19.59 -3.39 -12.94
N ILE A 303 -20.46 -4.41 -12.92
CA ILE A 303 -20.14 -5.76 -12.40
C ILE A 303 -19.00 -6.42 -13.20
N LEU A 304 -19.00 -6.27 -14.52
CA LEU A 304 -17.96 -6.82 -15.40
C LEU A 304 -16.63 -6.09 -15.24
N SER A 305 -16.64 -4.76 -15.08
CA SER A 305 -15.42 -3.97 -14.87
C SER A 305 -14.73 -4.30 -13.53
N SER A 306 -15.52 -4.50 -12.46
CA SER A 306 -14.96 -4.85 -11.15
C SER A 306 -14.61 -6.33 -11.02
N GLY A 307 -15.39 -7.20 -11.69
CA GLY A 307 -15.24 -8.66 -11.57
C GLY A 307 -14.12 -9.23 -12.43
N MET A 308 -13.97 -8.77 -13.67
CA MET A 308 -12.97 -9.34 -14.60
C MET A 308 -11.57 -8.85 -14.29
N THR A 309 -11.39 -7.59 -13.90
CA THR A 309 -10.09 -7.05 -13.48
C THR A 309 -9.53 -7.83 -12.30
N GLY A 310 -10.37 -8.11 -11.29
CA GLY A 310 -9.97 -8.94 -10.14
C GLY A 310 -9.74 -10.42 -10.46
N VAL A 311 -10.38 -10.97 -11.50
CA VAL A 311 -10.12 -12.35 -11.95
C VAL A 311 -8.79 -12.42 -12.70
N ILE A 312 -8.49 -11.46 -13.57
CA ILE A 312 -7.23 -11.39 -14.32
C ILE A 312 -6.06 -11.16 -13.36
N GLU A 313 -6.17 -10.20 -12.44
CA GLU A 313 -5.19 -9.91 -11.40
C GLU A 313 -4.86 -11.16 -10.56
N ARG A 314 -5.89 -11.88 -10.10
CA ARG A 314 -5.74 -13.10 -9.28
C ARG A 314 -5.31 -14.35 -10.05
N THR A 315 -5.55 -14.39 -11.36
CA THR A 315 -5.06 -15.47 -12.23
C THR A 315 -3.58 -15.26 -12.54
N CYS A 316 -3.17 -14.01 -12.79
CA CYS A 316 -1.78 -13.65 -12.99
C CYS A 316 -0.93 -13.76 -11.71
N SER A 317 -1.52 -13.63 -10.51
CA SER A 317 -0.81 -13.80 -9.23
C SER A 317 -0.70 -15.27 -8.75
N GLY A 318 -1.27 -16.24 -9.47
CA GLY A 318 -1.14 -17.67 -9.15
C GLY A 318 -2.04 -18.17 -7.99
N GLU A 319 -3.00 -17.38 -7.52
CA GLU A 319 -3.85 -17.69 -6.35
C GLU A 319 -5.09 -18.55 -6.68
N TYR A 320 -4.92 -19.68 -7.35
CA TYR A 320 -6.05 -20.54 -7.77
C TYR A 320 -6.86 -21.15 -6.61
N SER A 321 -6.26 -21.33 -5.43
CA SER A 321 -6.89 -22.01 -4.30
C SER A 321 -7.93 -21.16 -3.54
N GLU A 322 -7.79 -19.84 -3.58
CA GLU A 322 -8.70 -18.86 -2.97
C GLU A 322 -9.99 -18.71 -3.82
N MET A 323 -9.89 -18.79 -5.15
CA MET A 323 -11.05 -18.73 -6.05
C MET A 323 -12.05 -19.87 -5.80
N ALA A 324 -11.55 -21.11 -5.62
CA ALA A 324 -12.40 -22.26 -5.36
C ALA A 324 -13.14 -22.15 -4.02
N LYS A 325 -12.50 -21.58 -2.99
CA LYS A 325 -13.10 -21.39 -1.67
C LYS A 325 -14.12 -20.25 -1.64
N GLY A 326 -13.84 -19.12 -2.28
CA GLY A 326 -14.77 -17.99 -2.35
C GLY A 326 -16.03 -18.30 -3.16
N PHE A 327 -15.89 -19.02 -4.27
CA PHE A 327 -17.02 -19.32 -5.16
C PHE A 327 -17.92 -20.44 -4.64
N ILE A 328 -17.36 -21.44 -3.95
CA ILE A 328 -18.11 -22.58 -3.38
C ILE A 328 -18.61 -22.28 -1.95
N GLY A 329 -17.81 -21.59 -1.13
CA GLY A 329 -18.13 -21.35 0.28
C GLY A 329 -19.15 -20.23 0.54
N GLY A 330 -19.19 -19.20 -0.32
CA GLY A 330 -20.05 -18.02 -0.10
C GLY A 330 -21.50 -18.18 -0.56
N LYS A 331 -21.81 -19.13 -1.46
CA LYS A 331 -23.16 -19.26 -2.05
C LYS A 331 -23.99 -20.43 -1.54
N PHE A 332 -23.42 -21.40 -0.81
CA PHE A 332 -24.20 -22.48 -0.21
C PHE A 332 -24.69 -22.20 1.22
N SER A 333 -24.10 -21.24 1.93
CA SER A 333 -24.56 -20.83 3.27
C SER A 333 -25.86 -20.01 3.26
N ALA A 334 -26.20 -19.37 2.13
CA ALA A 334 -27.42 -18.57 1.99
C ALA A 334 -28.66 -19.36 1.52
N ILE A 335 -28.54 -20.68 1.26
CA ILE A 335 -29.65 -21.52 0.75
C ILE A 335 -30.10 -22.59 1.76
N ILE A 336 -29.41 -22.77 2.90
CA ILE A 336 -29.80 -23.76 3.93
C ILE A 336 -30.44 -23.13 5.18
N VAL A 337 -30.54 -21.80 5.27
CA VAL A 337 -31.30 -21.13 6.35
C VAL A 337 -32.30 -20.14 5.76
N ASN A 338 -33.37 -20.68 5.19
CA ASN A 338 -34.74 -20.17 5.32
C ASN A 338 -35.73 -21.21 4.80
#